data_AF-X1G5Z8-F1
#
_entry.id   AF-X1G5Z8-F1
#
_cell.length_a   1.000
_cell.length_b   1.000
_cell.length_c   1.000
_cell.angle_alpha   90.00
_cell.angle_beta   90.00
_cell.angle_gamma   90.00
#
_symmetry.space_group_name_H-M   'P 1'
#
loop_
_entity.id
_entity.type
_entity.pdbx_description
1 polymer ?
#
loop_
_entity_poly.entity_id
_entity_poly.type
_entity_poly.pdbx_seq_one_letter_code
_entity_poly.pdbx_strand_id
1 'polypeptide(L)' 'YDREMPEEINRIVSDAISTILFCPTQIAVNNLKREGIIKGVYNVGDIMFETYLYYKDKAQKTSTILNKLNLKLKEFI' A
#
# COMPACT_ATOMS: atom_id res chain seq x y z
N TYR A 1 -6.87 -8.51 9.70
CA TYR A 1 -6.20 -9.80 9.91
C TYR A 1 -7.20 -10.85 9.52
N ASP A 2 -7.14 -11.28 8.26
CA ASP A 2 -8.10 -12.20 7.67
C ASP A 2 -7.34 -13.29 6.93
N ARG A 3 -7.32 -14.50 7.50
CA ARG A 3 -6.57 -15.64 6.97
C ARG A 3 -7.28 -16.35 5.81
N GLU A 4 -8.48 -15.93 5.44
CA GLU A 4 -9.18 -16.43 4.25
C GLU A 4 -8.69 -15.74 2.97
N MET A 5 -8.06 -14.56 3.09
CA MET A 5 -7.50 -13.83 1.96
C MET A 5 -6.16 -14.42 1.50
N PRO A 6 -6.03 -14.83 0.21
CA PRO A 6 -4.76 -15.33 -0.34
C PRO A 6 -3.59 -14.34 -0.16
N GLU A 7 -3.86 -13.05 -0.28
CA GLU A 7 -2.86 -11.98 -0.11
C GLU A 7 -2.32 -11.93 1.32
N GLU A 8 -3.16 -12.20 2.34
CA GLU A 8 -2.72 -12.23 3.74
C GLU A 8 -1.84 -13.45 4.02
N ILE A 9 -2.16 -14.60 3.41
CA ILE A 9 -1.30 -15.80 3.50
C ILE A 9 0.08 -15.49 2.91
N ASN A 10 0.11 -14.87 1.72
CA ASN A 10 1.35 -14.46 1.07
C ASN A 10 2.15 -13.46 1.90
N ARG A 11 1.46 -12.51 2.55
CA ARG A 11 2.09 -11.57 3.49
C ARG A 11 2.75 -12.33 4.64
N ILE A 12 2.03 -13.20 5.34
CA ILE A 12 2.55 -13.94 6.50
C ILE A 12 3.78 -14.77 6.12
N VAL A 13 3.73 -15.48 4.99
CA VAL A 13 4.86 -16.29 4.52
C VAL A 13 6.07 -15.42 4.17
N SER A 14 5.84 -14.31 3.47
CA SER A 14 6.91 -13.37 3.12
C SER A 14 7.52 -12.72 4.35
N ASP A 15 6.68 -12.34 5.32
CA ASP A 15 7.11 -11.70 6.57
C ASP A 15 7.98 -12.64 7.41
N ALA A 16 7.64 -13.94 7.45
CA ALA A 16 8.38 -14.94 8.20
C ALA A 16 9.80 -15.22 7.66
N ILE A 17 10.04 -15.02 6.36
CA ILE A 17 11.36 -15.24 5.73
C ILE A 17 12.17 -13.95 5.55
N SER A 18 11.58 -12.79 5.85
CA SER A 18 12.21 -11.49 5.65
C SER A 18 13.10 -11.10 6.83
N THR A 19 14.26 -10.50 6.54
CA THR A 19 15.14 -9.93 7.58
C THR A 19 14.75 -8.49 7.96
N ILE A 20 14.18 -7.74 7.00
CA ILE A 20 13.77 -6.35 7.16
C ILE A 20 12.35 -6.20 6.63
N LEU A 21 11.50 -5.55 7.43
CA LEU A 21 10.07 -5.37 7.22
C LEU A 21 9.74 -3.89 7.33
N PHE A 22 9.38 -3.27 6.20
CA PHE A 22 8.96 -1.88 6.15
C PHE A 22 7.45 -1.79 6.28
N CYS A 23 7.00 -1.29 7.43
CA CYS A 23 5.60 -1.14 7.76
C CYS A 23 5.11 0.27 7.39
N PRO A 24 3.98 0.39 6.67
CA PRO A 24 3.42 1.69 6.33
C PRO A 24 2.63 2.34 7.48
N THR A 25 2.22 1.55 8.47
CA THR A 25 1.40 2.03 9.60
C THR A 25 1.79 1.37 10.90
N GLN A 26 1.42 2.00 12.01
CA GLN A 26 1.57 1.39 13.35
C GLN A 26 0.73 0.12 13.51
N ILE A 27 -0.39 0.01 12.78
CA ILE A 27 -1.24 -1.19 12.78
C ILE A 27 -0.47 -2.39 12.22
N ALA A 28 0.26 -2.21 11.11
CA ALA A 28 1.09 -3.26 10.52
C ALA A 28 2.18 -3.74 11.49
N VAL A 29 2.87 -2.81 12.17
CA VAL A 29 3.85 -3.15 13.23
C VAL A 29 3.20 -3.96 14.35
N ASN A 30 2.01 -3.56 14.79
CA ASN A 30 1.29 -4.26 15.85
C ASN A 30 0.82 -5.65 15.44
N ASN A 31 0.46 -5.86 14.16
CA ASN A 31 0.10 -7.17 13.63
C ASN A 31 1.31 -8.11 13.59
N LEU A 32 2.45 -7.66 13.06
CA LEU A 32 3.71 -8.41 13.09
C LEU A 32 4.10 -8.80 14.52
N LYS A 33 3.93 -7.89 15.48
CA LYS A 33 4.17 -8.17 16.90
C LYS A 33 3.27 -9.29 17.44
N ARG A 34 2.00 -9.35 17.03
CA ARG A 34 1.07 -10.45 17.38
C ARG A 34 1.44 -11.77 16.72
N GLU A 35 2.09 -11.71 15.56
CA GLU A 35 2.63 -12.85 14.82
C GLU A 35 4.01 -13.31 15.35
N GLY A 36 4.56 -12.64 16.36
CA GLY A 36 5.84 -12.99 16.99
C GLY A 36 7.07 -12.32 16.35
N ILE A 37 6.86 -11.47 15.35
CA ILE A 37 7.92 -10.76 14.63
C ILE A 37 8.12 -9.38 15.26
N ILE A 38 9.25 -9.20 15.96
CA ILE A 38 9.58 -7.96 16.68
C ILE A 38 10.93 -7.36 16.28
N LYS A 39 11.74 -8.10 15.52
CA LYS A 39 13.07 -7.67 15.04
C LYS A 39 12.97 -7.35 13.55
N GLY A 40 13.78 -6.39 13.11
CA GLY A 40 13.81 -5.98 11.70
C GLY A 40 12.55 -5.26 11.23
N VAL A 41 11.69 -4.78 12.15
CA VAL A 41 10.44 -4.09 11.82
C VAL A 41 10.63 -2.57 11.92
N TYR A 42 10.33 -1.86 10.83
CA TYR A 42 10.52 -0.42 10.72
C TYR A 42 9.25 0.24 10.24
N ASN A 43 8.69 1.17 11.01
CA ASN A 43 7.58 2.00 10.56
C ASN A 43 8.12 3.15 9.72
N VAL A 44 7.88 3.12 8.40
CA VAL A 44 8.44 4.09 7.44
C VAL A 44 7.37 4.98 6.80
N GLY A 45 6.10 4.76 7.10
CA GLY A 45 4.99 5.50 6.50
C GLY A 45 4.57 4.99 5.12
N ASP A 46 3.59 5.67 4.52
CA ASP A 46 2.91 5.23 3.31
C ASP A 46 3.51 5.87 2.04
N ILE A 47 4.39 5.12 1.38
CA ILE A 47 5.03 5.55 0.13
C ILE A 47 4.02 5.77 -1.01
N MET A 48 2.89 5.07 -1.01
CA MET A 48 1.87 5.23 -2.05
C MET A 48 1.18 6.58 -1.90
N PHE A 49 0.90 7.00 -0.66
CA PHE A 49 0.35 8.33 -0.39
C PHE A 49 1.34 9.45 -0.75
N GLU A 50 2.61 9.31 -0.39
CA GLU A 50 3.66 10.27 -0.76
C GLU A 50 3.81 10.39 -2.28
N THR A 51 3.84 9.24 -2.96
CA THR A 51 3.90 9.17 -4.44
C THR A 51 2.69 9.85 -5.06
N TYR A 52 1.50 9.62 -4.54
CA TYR A 52 0.29 10.30 -4.99
C TYR A 52 0.41 11.82 -4.85
N LEU A 53 0.78 12.32 -3.67
CA LEU A 53 0.93 13.76 -3.43
C LEU A 53 1.95 14.40 -4.37
N TYR A 54 3.04 13.69 -4.67
CA TYR A 54 4.08 14.17 -5.57
C TYR A 54 3.61 14.23 -7.02
N TYR A 55 2.87 13.22 -7.50
CA TYR A 55 2.52 13.12 -8.92
C TYR A 55 1.13 13.65 -9.28
N LYS A 56 0.24 13.93 -8.32
CA LYS A 56 -1.16 14.31 -8.60
C LYS A 56 -1.29 15.49 -9.57
N ASP A 57 -0.50 16.55 -9.38
CA ASP A 57 -0.63 17.78 -10.19
C ASP A 57 -0.11 17.55 -11.61
N LYS A 58 0.96 16.76 -11.75
CA LYS A 58 1.48 16.36 -13.05
C LYS A 58 0.45 15.50 -13.78
N ALA A 59 -0.11 14.50 -13.11
CA ALA A 59 -1.11 13.61 -13.67
C ALA A 59 -2.35 14.39 -14.15
N GLN A 60 -2.83 15.36 -13.37
CA GLN A 60 -3.97 16.21 -13.76
C GLN A 60 -3.67 17.06 -15.01
N LYS A 61 -2.43 17.54 -15.18
CA LYS A 61 -2.04 18.37 -16.33
C LYS A 61 -1.75 17.57 -17.59
N THR A 62 -1.17 16.37 -17.46
CA THR A 62 -0.62 15.64 -18.61
C THR A 62 -1.38 14.38 -18.98
N SER A 63 -2.24 13.85 -18.11
CA SER A 63 -2.95 12.61 -18.38
C SER A 63 -4.04 12.82 -19.45
N THR A 64 -4.06 11.95 -20.45
CA THR A 64 -5.07 11.92 -21.51
C THR A 64 -6.10 10.80 -21.30
N ILE A 65 -6.09 10.18 -20.12
CA ILE A 65 -6.84 8.93 -19.87
C ILE A 65 -8.36 9.11 -20.02
N LEU A 66 -8.92 10.24 -19.58
CA LEU A 66 -10.35 10.52 -19.71
C LEU A 66 -10.79 10.53 -21.18
N ASN A 67 -10.02 11.20 -22.04
CA ASN A 67 -10.29 11.23 -23.48
C ASN A 67 -10.16 9.84 -24.11
N LYS A 68 -9.13 9.07 -23.72
CA LYS A 68 -8.92 7.70 -24.25
C LYS A 68 -10.05 6.74 -23.88
N LEU A 69 -10.64 6.93 -22.71
CA LEU A 69 -11.73 6.10 -22.20
C LEU A 69 -13.12 6.69 -22.49
N ASN A 70 -13.21 7.82 -23.19
CA ASN A 70 -14.46 8.57 -23.44
C ASN A 70 -15.24 8.90 -22.15
N LEU A 71 -14.53 9.28 -21.08
CA LEU A 71 -15.08 9.61 -19.78
C LEU A 71 -15.09 11.13 -19.55
N LYS A 72 -16.08 11.61 -18.79
CA LYS A 72 -16.19 13.01 -18.36
C LYS A 72 -15.85 13.15 -16.88
N LEU A 73 -15.20 14.26 -16.56
CA LEU A 73 -14.80 14.57 -15.20
C LEU A 73 -16.05 14.68 -14.31
N LYS A 74 -16.07 13.95 -13.18
CA LYS A 74 -17.16 13.93 -12.19
C LYS A 74 -18.50 13.37 -12.68
N GLU A 75 -18.53 12.66 -13.80
CA GLU A 75 -19.71 11.93 -14.28
C GLU A 75 -19.55 10.41 -14.12
N PHE A 76 -18.94 9.98 -13.00
CA PHE A 76 -18.79 8.57 -12.66
C PHE A 76 -19.94 8.16 -11.74
N ILE A 77 -20.59 7.02 -12.04
CA ILE A 77 -21.57 6.36 -11.17
C ILE A 77 -20.83 5.59 -10.08
#